data_AF-A0A1G8PZF0-F1
#
_entry.id   AF-A0A1G8PZF0-F1
#
_cell.length_a   1.000
_cell.length_b   1.000
_cell.length_c   1.000
_cell.angle_alpha   90.00
_cell.angle_beta   90.00
_cell.angle_gamma   90.00
#
_symmetry.space_group_name_H-M   'P 1'
#
loop_
_entity.id
_entity.type
_entity.pdbx_description
1 polymer ?
#
loop_
_entity_poly.entity_id
_entity_poly.type
_entity_poly.pdbx_seq_one_letter_code
_entity_poly.pdbx_strand_id
1 'polypeptide(L)'
;MRTRMRFGSSRTAVGSGLIAVLMAAASLVGISALTSSADAATVDQLVAGQALFAGQTLTSASGWYWVTMQADGNLVVYENELVGTGSAVVAIWSSRTNGNPGAHFQLQSDGNAVVYSAGNKALWSTRTFGAGPDVRFIMQSDGNLVLYRGSTPIWNIGVLPYGPPSPPPTPMNQLLAGASQSIYLQLTSASKEFELANFGSSISLSQRVSVKGLVFETPVWSAGPDYNWPSTAGQLTMQTDGNLVLYSSPGHVAWSTHTAGTGTENRFVVQDDGNLVVYTKANRAVWSSGSRRAALGAGMTLSSGGSLRSQEPGPNPAASLVMQRDGNLVMYYGTAVRWSSGTHVLGSRLVLQRDGNLVIYTPGNVAAWSSGTAGSGPGTYLLLGGVADLQLSTGGRVVWLVG
;
A
#
# COMPACT_ATOMS: atom_id res chain seq x y z
N MET A 1 40.81 -68.90 -25.58
CA MET A 1 41.58 -67.70 -26.01
C MET A 1 41.38 -66.64 -24.92
N ARG A 2 42.38 -66.38 -24.06
CA ARG A 2 43.58 -65.53 -24.28
C ARG A 2 43.15 -64.06 -24.52
N THR A 3 43.57 -63.02 -23.77
CA THR A 3 44.64 -62.86 -22.77
C THR A 3 44.41 -61.52 -22.04
N ARG A 4 44.63 -61.48 -20.72
CA ARG A 4 44.87 -60.26 -19.92
C ARG A 4 46.33 -59.80 -20.07
N MET A 5 46.61 -58.51 -20.00
CA MET A 5 47.88 -58.05 -19.40
C MET A 5 47.83 -56.62 -18.83
N ARG A 6 48.64 -56.42 -17.79
CA ARG A 6 48.70 -55.33 -16.78
C ARG A 6 49.96 -54.45 -16.96
N PHE A 7 50.02 -53.41 -16.11
CA PHE A 7 51.19 -52.64 -15.59
C PHE A 7 51.72 -51.54 -16.53
N GLY A 8 52.23 -50.39 -16.07
CA GLY A 8 52.58 -49.89 -14.74
C GLY A 8 53.00 -48.41 -14.78
N SER A 9 53.35 -47.88 -13.62
CA SER A 9 53.66 -46.51 -13.19
C SER A 9 54.75 -45.70 -13.94
N SER A 10 54.64 -44.36 -13.88
CA SER A 10 55.79 -43.47 -13.63
C SER A 10 55.36 -42.11 -13.03
N ARG A 11 56.11 -41.65 -12.03
CA ARG A 11 56.00 -40.39 -11.28
C ARG A 11 56.89 -39.30 -11.90
N THR A 12 56.50 -38.03 -11.80
CA THR A 12 57.35 -36.84 -11.56
C THR A 12 56.43 -35.66 -11.19
N ALA A 13 56.43 -35.16 -9.94
CA ALA A 13 57.16 -33.96 -9.43
C ALA A 13 56.69 -32.65 -10.10
N VAL A 14 56.33 -31.54 -9.43
CA VAL A 14 57.13 -30.69 -8.52
C VAL A 14 56.22 -29.64 -7.81
N GLY A 15 56.55 -29.28 -6.55
CA GLY A 15 56.31 -27.97 -5.89
C GLY A 15 55.03 -27.88 -5.03
N SER A 16 55.01 -28.08 -3.70
CA SER A 16 55.67 -27.33 -2.59
C SER A 16 55.37 -25.81 -2.68
N GLY A 17 54.72 -25.11 -1.74
CA GLY A 17 54.42 -25.37 -0.33
C GLY A 17 55.07 -24.28 0.56
N LEU A 18 54.31 -23.80 1.56
CA LEU A 18 54.67 -22.92 2.69
C LEU A 18 54.88 -21.42 2.41
N ILE A 19 54.12 -20.50 3.03
CA ILE A 19 54.03 -20.10 4.47
C ILE A 19 55.36 -19.56 5.01
N ALA A 20 55.41 -18.25 5.23
CA ALA A 20 56.09 -17.65 6.38
C ALA A 20 55.47 -16.29 6.73
N VAL A 21 55.15 -16.16 8.03
CA VAL A 21 54.70 -14.98 8.76
C VAL A 21 55.88 -14.03 8.95
N LEU A 22 55.63 -12.72 8.92
CA LEU A 22 56.49 -11.73 9.58
C LEU A 22 55.62 -10.63 10.21
N MET A 23 55.71 -10.53 11.53
CA MET A 23 55.21 -9.41 12.33
C MET A 23 56.20 -8.25 12.25
N ALA A 24 55.67 -7.02 12.20
CA ALA A 24 56.36 -5.82 12.65
C ALA A 24 55.34 -4.83 13.25
N ALA A 25 55.58 -4.44 14.51
CA ALA A 25 55.02 -3.25 15.17
C ALA A 25 56.08 -2.12 15.05
N ALA A 26 55.83 -0.80 15.13
CA ALA A 26 54.72 0.06 15.52
C ALA A 26 55.00 1.47 14.94
N SER A 27 53.97 2.31 14.77
CA SER A 27 53.98 3.73 15.23
C SER A 27 52.71 4.48 14.82
N LEU A 28 52.06 5.10 15.81
CA LEU A 28 50.91 6.00 15.73
C LEU A 28 51.22 7.26 14.88
N VAL A 29 50.41 7.53 13.86
CA VAL A 29 50.02 8.89 13.46
C VAL A 29 48.56 8.82 13.05
N GLY A 30 47.72 9.65 13.69
CA GLY A 30 46.27 9.64 13.51
C GLY A 30 45.87 9.85 12.06
N ILE A 31 45.13 8.89 11.52
CA ILE A 31 44.27 9.11 10.36
C ILE A 31 42.89 8.71 10.84
N SER A 32 42.03 9.72 10.95
CA SER A 32 40.62 9.60 11.28
C SER A 32 40.04 8.35 10.62
N ALA A 33 39.37 7.52 11.42
CA ALA A 33 38.55 6.45 10.87
C ALA A 33 37.63 7.08 9.82
N LEU A 34 37.87 6.77 8.55
CA LEU A 34 36.88 6.95 7.51
C LEU A 34 35.74 6.04 7.90
N THR A 35 34.77 6.61 8.61
CA THR A 35 33.45 6.02 8.74
C THR A 35 32.99 5.77 7.31
N SER A 36 32.88 4.50 6.92
CA SER A 36 32.17 4.14 5.71
C SER A 36 30.74 4.63 5.88
N SER A 37 30.42 5.78 5.32
CA SER A 37 29.04 6.25 5.18
C SER A 37 28.36 5.40 4.10
N ALA A 38 28.16 4.12 4.41
CA ALA A 38 27.19 3.28 3.76
C ALA A 38 25.82 3.51 4.42
N ASP A 39 25.40 4.77 4.45
CA ASP A 39 24.00 5.14 4.65
C ASP A 39 23.43 5.27 3.23
N ALA A 40 23.21 4.13 2.59
CA ALA A 40 22.64 4.07 1.25
C ALA A 40 21.16 4.45 1.36
N ALA A 41 20.87 5.70 1.00
CA ALA A 41 19.59 6.39 0.96
C ALA A 41 18.34 5.49 0.84
N THR A 42 17.62 5.35 1.96
CA THR A 42 16.17 5.07 2.00
C THR A 42 15.37 6.36 2.11
N VAL A 43 15.89 7.45 1.53
CA VAL A 43 15.31 8.80 1.61
C VAL A 43 14.76 9.17 0.24
N ASP A 44 13.65 9.90 0.23
CA ASP A 44 12.96 10.36 -0.97
C ASP A 44 13.69 11.46 -1.75
N GLN A 45 14.89 11.85 -1.32
CA GLN A 45 15.60 13.01 -1.86
C GLN A 45 17.13 12.86 -1.92
N LEU A 46 17.73 13.57 -2.88
CA LEU A 46 19.16 13.92 -2.92
C LEU A 46 19.35 15.41 -2.66
N VAL A 47 20.44 15.75 -1.98
CA VAL A 47 20.95 17.14 -1.88
C VAL A 47 22.21 17.32 -2.73
N ALA A 48 22.59 18.58 -2.96
CA ALA A 48 23.78 18.91 -3.75
C ALA A 48 25.05 18.20 -3.25
N GLY A 49 25.83 17.68 -4.19
CA GLY A 49 27.04 16.88 -3.95
C GLY A 49 26.79 15.37 -3.91
N GLN A 50 25.55 14.92 -3.76
CA GLN A 50 25.21 13.49 -3.72
C GLN A 50 24.96 12.89 -5.11
N ALA A 51 25.07 11.56 -5.19
CA ALA A 51 24.90 10.80 -6.42
C ALA A 51 24.14 9.49 -6.19
N LEU A 52 23.48 8.99 -7.24
CA LEU A 52 23.00 7.61 -7.35
C LEU A 52 23.87 6.85 -8.35
N PHE A 53 24.43 5.74 -7.91
CA PHE A 53 25.12 4.77 -8.74
C PHE A 53 24.18 3.66 -9.19
N ALA A 54 24.62 2.86 -10.16
CA ALA A 54 23.88 1.72 -10.68
C ALA A 54 23.29 0.84 -9.55
N GLY A 55 21.98 0.57 -9.63
CA GLY A 55 21.19 -0.17 -8.67
C GLY A 55 20.61 0.65 -7.51
N GLN A 56 21.08 1.88 -7.30
CA GLN A 56 20.60 2.73 -6.20
C GLN A 56 19.29 3.45 -6.57
N THR A 57 18.50 3.73 -5.54
CA THR A 57 17.14 4.26 -5.68
C THR A 57 16.84 5.38 -4.70
N LEU A 58 16.01 6.35 -5.11
CA LEU A 58 15.23 7.16 -4.17
C LEU A 58 13.79 6.68 -4.21
N THR A 59 13.22 6.43 -3.03
CA THR A 59 11.83 5.97 -2.91
C THR A 59 11.00 7.09 -2.32
N SER A 60 9.89 7.44 -2.97
CA SER A 60 8.92 8.40 -2.44
C SER A 60 8.47 8.02 -1.04
N ALA A 61 8.12 9.03 -0.23
CA ALA A 61 7.60 8.80 1.12
C ALA A 61 6.39 7.83 1.17
N SER A 62 5.60 7.76 0.09
CA SER A 62 4.47 6.83 -0.01
C SER A 62 4.88 5.37 -0.31
N GLY A 63 6.10 5.13 -0.79
CA GLY A 63 6.57 3.82 -1.26
C GLY A 63 6.02 3.38 -2.62
N TRP A 64 5.19 4.22 -3.26
CA TRP A 64 4.54 3.90 -4.54
C TRP A 64 5.40 4.22 -5.75
N TYR A 65 6.24 5.24 -5.61
CA TYR A 65 7.11 5.70 -6.69
C TYR A 65 8.55 5.62 -6.25
N TRP A 66 9.44 5.29 -7.18
CA TRP A 66 10.87 5.38 -6.96
C TRP A 66 11.58 5.73 -8.25
N VAL A 67 12.73 6.38 -8.13
CA VAL A 67 13.66 6.55 -9.23
C VAL A 67 14.85 5.64 -9.01
N THR A 68 15.26 4.89 -10.03
CA THR A 68 16.43 4.01 -10.01
C THR A 68 17.43 4.46 -11.06
N MET A 69 18.71 4.56 -10.67
CA MET A 69 19.80 4.57 -11.63
C MET A 69 20.10 3.11 -12.01
N GLN A 70 19.64 2.67 -13.16
CA GLN A 70 19.71 1.26 -13.57
C GLN A 70 21.12 0.84 -14.00
N ALA A 71 21.38 -0.47 -13.96
CA ALA A 71 22.68 -1.05 -14.34
C ALA A 71 23.03 -0.86 -15.83
N ASP A 72 22.03 -0.69 -16.68
CA ASP A 72 22.21 -0.40 -18.11
C ASP A 72 22.54 1.08 -18.39
N GLY A 73 22.61 1.91 -17.35
CA GLY A 73 22.92 3.34 -17.43
C GLY A 73 21.72 4.26 -17.62
N ASN A 74 20.50 3.75 -17.45
CA ASN A 74 19.28 4.54 -17.54
C ASN A 74 18.80 5.05 -16.17
N LEU A 75 18.42 6.32 -16.05
CA LEU A 75 17.70 6.81 -14.87
C LEU A 75 16.21 6.71 -15.15
N VAL A 76 15.49 5.90 -14.37
CA VAL A 76 14.09 5.55 -14.66
C VAL A 76 13.24 5.77 -13.42
N VAL A 77 12.10 6.45 -13.61
CA VAL A 77 11.06 6.56 -12.59
C VAL A 77 10.05 5.44 -12.80
N TYR A 78 9.78 4.75 -11.71
CA TYR A 78 8.87 3.66 -11.63
C TYR A 78 7.68 4.01 -10.72
N GLU A 79 6.55 3.43 -11.08
CA GLU A 79 5.36 3.35 -10.27
C GLU A 79 5.10 1.87 -9.94
N ASN A 80 4.77 1.60 -8.67
CA ASN A 80 4.08 0.38 -8.31
C ASN A 80 2.63 0.54 -8.75
N GLU A 81 2.26 -0.09 -9.87
CA GLU A 81 0.87 -0.27 -10.21
C GLU A 81 0.35 -1.51 -9.46
N LEU A 82 -0.73 -1.35 -8.70
CA LEU A 82 -1.46 -2.52 -8.19
C LEU A 82 -2.18 -3.19 -9.35
N VAL A 83 -1.56 -4.22 -9.92
CA VAL A 83 -2.20 -5.08 -10.92
C VAL A 83 -2.65 -6.36 -10.22
N GLY A 84 -3.76 -6.28 -9.48
CA GLY A 84 -4.30 -7.40 -8.72
C GLY A 84 -3.48 -7.76 -7.48
N THR A 85 -3.05 -9.03 -7.35
CA THR A 85 -2.36 -9.57 -6.14
C THR A 85 -0.82 -9.50 -6.21
N GLY A 86 -0.27 -8.68 -7.11
CA GLY A 86 1.14 -8.37 -7.19
C GLY A 86 1.34 -6.91 -7.57
N SER A 87 2.48 -6.34 -7.20
CA SER A 87 2.93 -5.05 -7.71
C SER A 87 3.45 -5.25 -9.13
N ALA A 88 2.84 -4.62 -10.12
CA ALA A 88 3.50 -4.42 -11.40
C ALA A 88 4.34 -3.15 -11.29
N VAL A 89 5.54 -3.21 -11.83
CA VAL A 89 6.45 -2.08 -11.86
C VAL A 89 6.33 -1.43 -13.24
N VAL A 90 5.73 -0.25 -13.31
CA VAL A 90 5.54 0.50 -14.56
C VAL A 90 6.58 1.60 -14.65
N ALA A 91 7.36 1.63 -15.74
CA ALA A 91 8.25 2.75 -16.02
C ALA A 91 7.42 3.92 -16.54
N ILE A 92 7.32 5.01 -15.76
CA ILE A 92 6.52 6.19 -16.10
C ILE A 92 7.36 7.31 -16.72
N TRP A 93 8.67 7.31 -16.48
CA TRP A 93 9.61 8.24 -17.12
C TRP A 93 11.03 7.64 -17.21
N SER A 94 11.83 8.07 -18.19
CA SER A 94 13.23 7.68 -18.34
C SER A 94 14.09 8.79 -18.94
N SER A 95 15.35 8.88 -18.51
CA SER A 95 16.37 9.77 -19.09
C SER A 95 16.81 9.37 -20.50
N ARG A 96 16.42 8.17 -20.95
CA ARG A 96 16.80 7.57 -22.26
C ARG A 96 18.31 7.45 -22.42
N THR A 97 19.02 7.09 -21.35
CA THR A 97 20.48 6.90 -21.32
C THR A 97 20.90 5.43 -21.25
N ASN A 98 19.96 4.50 -21.50
CA ASN A 98 20.23 3.06 -21.56
C ASN A 98 21.34 2.71 -22.58
N GLY A 99 22.09 1.63 -22.30
CA GLY A 99 23.25 1.21 -23.09
C GLY A 99 24.58 1.82 -22.63
N ASN A 100 24.61 2.48 -21.48
CA ASN A 100 25.80 3.10 -20.89
C ASN A 100 26.12 2.49 -19.50
N PRO A 101 26.52 1.21 -19.42
CA PRO A 101 26.80 0.55 -18.15
C PRO A 101 27.88 1.30 -17.36
N GLY A 102 27.68 1.40 -16.04
CA GLY A 102 28.54 2.19 -15.15
C GLY A 102 28.25 3.68 -15.14
N ALA A 103 27.20 4.15 -15.83
CA ALA A 103 26.71 5.52 -15.65
C ALA A 103 26.18 5.76 -14.23
N HIS A 104 26.22 7.02 -13.79
CA HIS A 104 25.72 7.47 -12.49
C HIS A 104 24.97 8.79 -12.62
N PHE A 105 24.04 9.05 -11.72
CA PHE A 105 23.32 10.31 -11.60
C PHE A 105 23.90 11.15 -10.47
N GLN A 106 24.15 12.43 -10.68
CA GLN A 106 24.71 13.33 -9.68
C GLN A 106 23.92 14.63 -9.62
N LEU A 107 23.57 15.05 -8.40
CA LEU A 107 23.10 16.41 -8.13
C LEU A 107 24.31 17.27 -7.75
N GLN A 108 24.67 18.21 -8.60
CA GLN A 108 25.89 18.98 -8.50
C GLN A 108 25.72 20.22 -7.61
N SER A 109 26.82 20.75 -7.09
CA SER A 109 26.83 21.95 -6.24
C SER A 109 26.49 23.25 -6.98
N ASP A 110 26.54 23.24 -8.31
CA ASP A 110 26.05 24.34 -9.15
C ASP A 110 24.52 24.31 -9.34
N GLY A 111 23.88 23.29 -8.78
CA GLY A 111 22.44 23.08 -8.80
C GLY A 111 21.93 22.25 -9.96
N ASN A 112 22.81 21.70 -10.81
CA ASN A 112 22.44 20.87 -11.94
C ASN A 112 22.34 19.39 -11.56
N ALA A 113 21.28 18.70 -11.99
CA ALA A 113 21.19 17.25 -11.96
C ALA A 113 21.59 16.65 -13.32
N VAL A 114 22.54 15.70 -13.31
CA VAL A 114 23.19 15.16 -14.52
C VAL A 114 23.37 13.65 -14.44
N VAL A 115 23.12 12.93 -15.53
CA VAL A 115 23.59 11.55 -15.72
C VAL A 115 24.91 11.57 -16.47
N TYR A 116 25.96 11.00 -15.88
CA TYR A 116 27.28 10.85 -16.47
C TYR A 116 27.55 9.40 -16.86
N SER A 117 28.22 9.18 -17.99
CA SER A 117 28.77 7.86 -18.33
C SER A 117 29.92 7.49 -17.39
N ALA A 118 30.36 6.22 -17.42
CA ALA A 118 31.54 5.76 -16.68
C ALA A 118 32.82 6.56 -17.01
N GLY A 119 32.90 7.16 -18.20
CA GLY A 119 34.00 8.04 -18.62
C GLY A 119 33.77 9.52 -18.32
N ASN A 120 32.83 9.87 -17.43
CA ASN A 120 32.46 11.24 -17.06
C ASN A 120 31.95 12.13 -18.22
N LYS A 121 31.41 11.51 -19.29
CA LYS A 121 30.69 12.25 -20.33
C LYS A 121 29.25 12.48 -19.89
N ALA A 122 28.77 13.72 -19.89
CA ALA A 122 27.36 14.01 -19.61
C ALA A 122 26.46 13.39 -20.70
N LEU A 123 25.51 12.57 -20.28
CA LEU A 123 24.55 11.87 -21.14
C LEU A 123 23.17 12.54 -21.13
N TRP A 124 22.78 13.08 -19.97
CA TRP A 124 21.51 13.78 -19.77
C TRP A 124 21.66 14.82 -18.66
N SER A 125 20.88 15.91 -18.70
CA SER A 125 20.89 16.95 -17.66
C SER A 125 19.55 17.68 -17.57
N THR A 126 19.19 18.12 -16.37
CA THR A 126 18.05 19.02 -16.08
C THR A 126 18.24 20.43 -16.65
N ARG A 127 19.47 20.82 -17.03
CA ARG A 127 19.85 22.17 -17.51
C ARG A 127 19.55 23.28 -16.50
N THR A 128 19.76 23.00 -15.22
CA THR A 128 19.49 23.93 -14.11
C THR A 128 20.77 24.49 -13.47
N PHE A 129 21.91 24.37 -14.16
CA PHE A 129 23.19 24.92 -13.73
C PHE A 129 23.08 26.42 -13.40
N GLY A 130 23.75 26.84 -12.32
CA GLY A 130 23.64 28.19 -11.76
C GLY A 130 22.51 28.33 -10.73
N ALA A 131 21.84 27.24 -10.36
CA ALA A 131 20.88 27.23 -9.26
C ALA A 131 21.51 27.26 -7.87
N GLY A 132 22.82 26.97 -7.79
CA GLY A 132 23.56 26.96 -6.54
C GLY A 132 23.31 25.68 -5.71
N PRO A 133 23.95 25.56 -4.55
CA PRO A 133 23.98 24.31 -3.78
C PRO A 133 22.71 24.07 -2.93
N ASP A 134 21.88 25.09 -2.72
CA ASP A 134 20.60 24.95 -1.98
C ASP A 134 19.50 24.36 -2.88
N VAL A 135 19.77 23.15 -3.36
CA VAL A 135 18.86 22.39 -4.21
C VAL A 135 18.61 20.99 -3.64
N ARG A 136 17.42 20.48 -3.91
CA ARG A 136 16.99 19.14 -3.52
C ARG A 136 16.23 18.48 -4.66
N PHE A 137 16.62 17.25 -5.00
CA PHE A 137 15.97 16.45 -6.04
C PHE A 137 15.13 15.37 -5.35
N ILE A 138 13.81 15.47 -5.46
CA ILE A 138 12.86 14.70 -4.64
C ILE A 138 11.98 13.84 -5.53
N MET A 139 11.91 12.55 -5.22
CA MET A 139 10.86 11.65 -5.72
C MET A 139 9.61 11.83 -4.87
N GLN A 140 8.62 12.53 -5.40
CA GLN A 140 7.41 12.86 -4.66
C GLN A 140 6.38 11.73 -4.69
N SER A 141 5.43 11.78 -3.76
CA SER A 141 4.41 10.74 -3.60
C SER A 141 3.28 10.81 -4.64
N ASP A 142 3.28 11.85 -5.48
CA ASP A 142 2.36 12.05 -6.61
C ASP A 142 2.92 11.49 -7.93
N GLY A 143 4.08 10.82 -7.89
CA GLY A 143 4.77 10.29 -9.07
C GLY A 143 5.62 11.32 -9.80
N ASN A 144 5.69 12.58 -9.33
CA ASN A 144 6.55 13.59 -9.91
C ASN A 144 7.96 13.52 -9.32
N LEU A 145 8.97 13.69 -10.17
CA LEU A 145 10.36 13.80 -9.77
C LEU A 145 10.79 15.25 -9.99
N VAL A 146 11.07 15.96 -8.90
CA VAL A 146 11.17 17.42 -8.91
C VAL A 146 12.51 17.89 -8.34
N LEU A 147 13.14 18.83 -9.03
CA LEU A 147 14.28 19.59 -8.53
C LEU A 147 13.78 20.92 -7.95
N TYR A 148 14.01 21.14 -6.67
CA TYR A 148 13.70 22.39 -5.99
C TYR A 148 14.96 23.23 -5.74
N ARG A 149 14.81 24.56 -5.77
CA ARG A 149 15.69 25.52 -5.12
C ARG A 149 14.92 26.18 -3.99
N GLY A 150 15.31 25.94 -2.74
CA GLY A 150 14.46 26.27 -1.59
C GLY A 150 13.06 25.62 -1.74
N SER A 151 12.00 26.44 -1.79
CA SER A 151 10.62 25.98 -2.03
C SER A 151 10.17 26.03 -3.50
N THR A 152 11.01 26.54 -4.41
CA THR A 152 10.63 26.77 -5.82
C THR A 152 11.00 25.58 -6.69
N PRO A 153 10.05 24.91 -7.37
CA PRO A 153 10.38 23.87 -8.33
C PRO A 153 11.02 24.50 -9.57
N ILE A 154 12.23 24.07 -9.92
CA ILE A 154 13.00 24.60 -11.07
C ILE A 154 13.10 23.60 -12.23
N TRP A 155 12.79 22.33 -11.98
CA TRP A 155 12.66 21.29 -13.01
C TRP A 155 11.76 20.17 -12.51
N ASN A 156 11.02 19.51 -13.41
CA ASN A 156 10.24 18.30 -13.11
C ASN A 156 9.99 17.47 -14.38
N ILE A 157 9.50 16.23 -14.22
CA ILE A 157 9.22 15.31 -15.35
C ILE A 157 7.87 15.54 -16.06
N GLY A 158 6.99 16.39 -15.53
CA GLY A 158 5.82 16.90 -16.26
C GLY A 158 4.56 16.01 -16.31
N VAL A 159 4.36 15.08 -15.38
CA VAL A 159 3.09 14.33 -15.26
C VAL A 159 2.02 15.21 -14.58
N LEU A 160 0.96 15.72 -15.25
CA LEU A 160 -0.14 16.55 -14.63
C LEU A 160 -1.47 16.52 -15.46
N PRO A 161 -2.70 16.65 -14.86
CA PRO A 161 -3.09 17.75 -13.95
C PRO A 161 -3.95 17.34 -12.72
N TYR A 162 -3.33 17.30 -11.55
CA TYR A 162 -3.93 17.87 -10.34
C TYR A 162 -2.92 18.93 -9.87
N GLY A 163 -3.36 20.19 -9.79
CA GLY A 163 -2.51 21.33 -9.39
C GLY A 163 -1.81 21.10 -8.06
N PRO A 164 -0.83 21.93 -7.63
CA PRO A 164 -0.04 21.60 -6.44
C PRO A 164 -0.94 21.40 -5.22
N PRO A 165 -0.76 20.30 -4.45
CA PRO A 165 -1.21 20.34 -3.08
C PRO A 165 -0.19 19.71 -2.11
N SER A 166 0.23 20.56 -1.18
CA SER A 166 0.31 20.23 0.25
C SER A 166 1.52 19.44 0.77
N PRO A 167 1.98 19.76 2.00
CA PRO A 167 2.92 18.95 2.78
C PRO A 167 2.37 17.52 2.96
N PRO A 168 3.22 16.52 3.28
CA PRO A 168 2.98 15.10 2.97
C PRO A 168 1.68 14.58 3.59
N PRO A 169 1.01 13.59 2.97
CA PRO A 169 0.03 12.84 3.72
C PRO A 169 0.78 12.07 4.81
N THR A 170 0.64 12.55 6.05
CA THR A 170 0.27 11.69 7.18
C THR A 170 -0.50 10.49 6.64
N PRO A 171 -0.21 9.23 7.02
CA PRO A 171 -0.77 8.06 6.32
C PRO A 171 -2.26 8.30 6.04
N MET A 172 -2.66 8.20 4.75
CA MET A 172 -3.99 8.62 4.27
C MET A 172 -5.16 7.81 4.88
N ASN A 173 -4.86 7.01 5.89
CA ASN A 173 -5.81 6.34 6.74
C ASN A 173 -6.16 7.13 7.99
N GLN A 174 -5.62 8.33 8.23
CA GLN A 174 -5.93 9.10 9.44
C GLN A 174 -5.98 10.61 9.26
N LEU A 175 -6.78 11.25 10.13
CA LEU A 175 -6.79 12.71 10.34
C LEU A 175 -6.44 13.00 11.80
N LEU A 176 -5.43 13.83 12.02
CA LEU A 176 -5.03 14.29 13.35
C LEU A 176 -5.86 15.51 13.77
N ALA A 177 -5.95 15.77 15.08
CA ALA A 177 -6.59 16.98 15.59
C ALA A 177 -6.06 18.26 14.92
N GLY A 178 -6.98 19.12 14.50
CA GLY A 178 -6.72 20.32 13.71
C GLY A 178 -6.59 20.09 12.20
N ALA A 179 -6.53 18.84 11.73
CA ALA A 179 -6.43 18.54 10.30
C ALA A 179 -7.82 18.51 9.63
N SER A 180 -7.87 19.09 8.44
CA SER A 180 -9.03 19.07 7.56
C SER A 180 -8.66 18.43 6.23
N GLN A 181 -9.57 17.63 5.70
CA GLN A 181 -9.45 16.98 4.41
C GLN A 181 -10.62 17.37 3.52
N SER A 182 -10.31 17.83 2.31
CA SER A 182 -11.32 18.01 1.26
C SER A 182 -11.98 16.65 0.98
N ILE A 183 -13.31 16.64 0.92
CA ILE A 183 -14.10 15.43 0.67
C ILE A 183 -13.95 14.91 -0.78
N TYR A 184 -13.27 15.67 -1.65
CA TYR A 184 -12.89 15.23 -2.99
C TYR A 184 -11.54 14.49 -3.05
N LEU A 185 -10.80 14.45 -1.93
CA LEU A 185 -9.63 13.58 -1.79
C LEU A 185 -10.06 12.31 -1.05
N GLN A 186 -9.58 11.16 -1.51
CA GLN A 186 -9.89 9.86 -0.93
C GLN A 186 -9.07 9.62 0.35
N LEU A 187 -9.72 9.22 1.45
CA LEU A 187 -9.04 8.64 2.61
C LEU A 187 -9.13 7.12 2.49
N THR A 188 -8.02 6.41 2.63
CA THR A 188 -7.99 4.95 2.45
C THR A 188 -7.46 4.27 3.69
N SER A 189 -7.95 3.07 4.00
CA SER A 189 -7.29 2.18 4.95
C SER A 189 -5.83 1.89 4.54
N ALA A 190 -4.98 1.42 5.44
CA ALA A 190 -3.57 1.16 5.13
C ALA A 190 -3.41 0.10 4.02
N SER A 191 -4.30 -0.89 3.99
CA SER A 191 -4.43 -1.90 2.94
C SER A 191 -5.02 -1.38 1.63
N LYS A 192 -5.59 -0.17 1.63
CA LYS A 192 -6.39 0.42 0.55
C LYS A 192 -7.64 -0.37 0.17
N GLU A 193 -8.01 -1.37 0.95
CA GLU A 193 -9.22 -2.14 0.71
C GLU A 193 -10.47 -1.35 1.07
N PHE A 194 -10.35 -0.40 1.99
CA PHE A 194 -11.43 0.53 2.32
C PHE A 194 -11.08 1.95 1.91
N GLU A 195 -12.06 2.63 1.35
CA GLU A 195 -11.97 4.01 0.93
C GLU A 195 -13.16 4.78 1.48
N LEU A 196 -12.88 5.87 2.19
CA LEU A 196 -13.86 6.87 2.58
C LEU A 196 -13.87 7.96 1.51
N ALA A 197 -14.99 8.07 0.81
CA ALA A 197 -15.14 9.00 -0.31
C ALA A 197 -16.53 9.66 -0.32
N ASN A 198 -16.58 10.80 -1.01
CA ASN A 198 -17.83 11.51 -1.28
C ASN A 198 -18.45 11.01 -2.59
N PHE A 199 -19.69 10.54 -2.52
CA PHE A 199 -20.47 10.10 -3.68
C PHE A 199 -21.50 11.15 -4.13
N GLY A 200 -21.31 12.42 -3.75
CA GLY A 200 -22.19 13.55 -4.08
C GLY A 200 -23.47 13.59 -3.25
N SER A 201 -23.98 12.43 -2.85
CA SER A 201 -25.17 12.23 -2.01
C SER A 201 -24.89 11.41 -0.74
N SER A 202 -23.63 11.27 -0.35
CA SER A 202 -23.20 10.75 0.96
C SER A 202 -21.67 10.82 1.05
N ILE A 203 -21.15 10.86 2.27
CA ILE A 203 -19.82 10.29 2.52
C ILE A 203 -20.02 8.83 2.87
N SER A 204 -19.36 7.95 2.12
CA SER A 204 -19.44 6.51 2.33
C SER A 204 -18.05 5.91 2.49
N LEU A 205 -17.93 5.02 3.47
CA LEU A 205 -16.83 4.06 3.50
C LEU A 205 -17.24 2.89 2.62
N SER A 206 -16.48 2.65 1.57
CA SER A 206 -16.69 1.55 0.64
C SER A 206 -15.54 0.56 0.72
N GLN A 207 -15.87 -0.73 0.77
CA GLN A 207 -14.92 -1.79 0.52
C GLN A 207 -14.69 -1.89 -0.99
N ARG A 208 -13.44 -1.73 -1.42
CA ARG A 208 -12.97 -1.95 -2.78
C ARG A 208 -12.50 -3.39 -2.93
N VAL A 209 -13.16 -4.15 -3.79
CA VAL A 209 -12.72 -5.49 -4.16
C VAL A 209 -12.25 -5.45 -5.62
N SER A 210 -10.94 -5.60 -5.82
CA SER A 210 -10.31 -5.60 -7.15
C SER A 210 -10.18 -7.01 -7.68
N VAL A 211 -10.72 -7.25 -8.86
CA VAL A 211 -10.81 -8.57 -9.48
C VAL A 211 -10.52 -8.44 -10.99
N LYS A 212 -9.36 -8.95 -11.45
CA LYS A 212 -8.92 -8.86 -12.85
C LYS A 212 -9.01 -7.43 -13.45
N GLY A 213 -8.68 -6.40 -12.68
CA GLY A 213 -8.73 -5.00 -13.13
C GLY A 213 -10.12 -4.35 -13.09
N LEU A 214 -11.17 -5.10 -12.76
CA LEU A 214 -12.47 -4.54 -12.38
C LEU A 214 -12.46 -4.25 -10.88
N VAL A 215 -12.91 -3.05 -10.50
CA VAL A 215 -13.08 -2.68 -9.09
C VAL A 215 -14.57 -2.63 -8.77
N PHE A 216 -14.96 -3.36 -7.73
CA PHE A 216 -16.29 -3.30 -7.16
C PHE A 216 -16.22 -2.55 -5.84
N GLU A 217 -17.13 -1.60 -5.66
CA GLU A 217 -17.25 -0.84 -4.42
C GLU A 217 -18.53 -1.26 -3.71
N THR A 218 -18.39 -1.80 -2.51
CA THR A 218 -19.53 -2.15 -1.65
C THR A 218 -19.52 -1.20 -0.47
N PRO A 219 -20.50 -0.29 -0.35
CA PRO A 219 -20.56 0.61 0.79
C PRO A 219 -20.79 -0.23 2.06
N VAL A 220 -20.00 0.03 3.10
CA VAL A 220 -20.06 -0.64 4.40
C VAL A 220 -20.49 0.32 5.52
N TRP A 221 -20.44 1.62 5.25
CA TRP A 221 -20.93 2.69 6.12
C TRP A 221 -21.19 3.95 5.31
N SER A 222 -22.14 4.77 5.76
CA SER A 222 -22.35 6.12 5.23
C SER A 222 -22.78 7.10 6.32
N ALA A 223 -22.33 8.34 6.21
CA ALA A 223 -22.82 9.45 7.01
C ALA A 223 -24.08 10.04 6.36
N GLY A 224 -25.25 9.60 6.86
CA GLY A 224 -26.57 10.23 6.67
C GLY A 224 -27.26 10.04 5.31
N PRO A 225 -28.61 10.10 5.29
CA PRO A 225 -29.39 10.52 4.13
C PRO A 225 -30.33 11.68 4.52
N ASP A 226 -29.88 12.93 4.57
CA ASP A 226 -30.79 14.08 4.85
C ASP A 226 -30.36 15.37 4.10
N TYR A 227 -30.84 15.47 2.86
CA TYR A 227 -31.30 16.66 2.11
C TYR A 227 -30.59 18.03 2.16
N ASN A 228 -29.35 18.17 2.63
CA ASN A 228 -28.56 19.40 2.44
C ASN A 228 -27.09 19.07 2.14
N TRP A 229 -26.83 18.80 0.86
CA TRP A 229 -25.53 18.32 0.38
C TRP A 229 -24.45 19.40 0.37
N PRO A 230 -23.18 19.03 0.60
CA PRO A 230 -22.04 19.91 0.42
C PRO A 230 -21.98 20.48 -0.99
N SER A 231 -21.70 21.76 -1.10
CA SER A 231 -21.14 22.31 -2.34
C SER A 231 -19.73 21.72 -2.55
N THR A 232 -19.07 22.07 -3.64
CA THR A 232 -17.67 21.69 -3.93
C THR A 232 -16.64 22.08 -2.84
N ALA A 233 -17.07 22.69 -1.74
CA ALA A 233 -16.26 23.18 -0.61
C ALA A 233 -16.37 22.36 0.69
N GLY A 234 -17.04 21.19 0.69
CA GLY A 234 -17.18 20.37 1.91
C GLY A 234 -15.85 19.80 2.43
N GLN A 235 -15.74 19.66 3.77
CA GLN A 235 -14.51 19.18 4.43
C GLN A 235 -14.83 18.23 5.60
N LEU A 236 -14.04 17.16 5.71
CA LEU A 236 -13.99 16.33 6.92
C LEU A 236 -12.85 16.83 7.80
N THR A 237 -13.18 17.27 9.02
CA THR A 237 -12.22 17.88 9.94
C THR A 237 -12.20 17.14 11.27
N MET A 238 -11.02 16.70 11.68
CA MET A 238 -10.79 16.26 13.05
C MET A 238 -10.46 17.51 13.87
N GLN A 239 -11.43 18.04 14.60
CA GLN A 239 -11.29 19.30 15.35
C GLN A 239 -10.40 19.13 16.59
N THR A 240 -9.85 20.24 17.07
CA THR A 240 -9.01 20.31 18.27
C THR A 240 -9.79 20.21 19.58
N ASP A 241 -11.13 20.23 19.54
CA ASP A 241 -11.99 19.91 20.69
C ASP A 241 -12.21 18.40 20.87
N GLY A 242 -11.70 17.59 19.93
CA GLY A 242 -11.82 16.14 19.94
C GLY A 242 -12.94 15.59 19.07
N ASN A 243 -13.71 16.43 18.37
CA ASN A 243 -14.80 16.01 17.51
C ASN A 243 -14.38 15.83 16.04
N LEU A 244 -14.80 14.75 15.40
CA LEU A 244 -14.75 14.64 13.93
C LEU A 244 -16.05 15.20 13.33
N VAL A 245 -15.92 16.18 12.44
CA VAL A 245 -17.03 16.93 11.86
C VAL A 245 -16.92 16.96 10.35
N LEU A 246 -18.03 16.63 9.68
CA LEU A 246 -18.23 16.86 8.26
C LEU A 246 -18.95 18.20 8.07
N TYR A 247 -18.31 19.09 7.33
CA TYR A 247 -18.86 20.36 6.89
C TYR A 247 -19.37 20.27 5.44
N SER A 248 -20.58 20.75 5.18
CA SER A 248 -21.13 20.89 3.82
C SER A 248 -20.58 22.11 3.09
N SER A 249 -20.24 23.15 3.82
CA SER A 249 -19.53 24.33 3.36
C SER A 249 -18.86 25.00 4.58
N PRO A 250 -17.96 25.98 4.40
CA PRO A 250 -17.34 26.65 5.54
C PRO A 250 -18.37 27.14 6.56
N GLY A 251 -18.32 26.60 7.78
CA GLY A 251 -19.23 26.94 8.88
C GLY A 251 -20.55 26.16 8.94
N HIS A 252 -20.90 25.34 7.94
CA HIS A 252 -22.13 24.55 7.93
C HIS A 252 -21.87 23.08 8.23
N VAL A 253 -22.29 22.60 9.40
CA VAL A 253 -22.10 21.20 9.82
C VAL A 253 -23.17 20.32 9.18
N ALA A 254 -22.73 19.27 8.49
CA ALA A 254 -23.61 18.24 7.91
C ALA A 254 -23.71 17.00 8.80
N TRP A 255 -22.61 16.62 9.46
CA TRP A 255 -22.58 15.46 10.36
C TRP A 255 -21.43 15.58 11.38
N SER A 256 -21.55 14.93 12.54
CA SER A 256 -20.43 14.79 13.47
C SER A 256 -20.47 13.51 14.29
N THR A 257 -19.31 13.12 14.81
CA THR A 257 -19.17 11.98 15.75
C THR A 257 -19.67 12.26 17.16
N HIS A 258 -19.97 13.51 17.50
CA HIS A 258 -20.36 13.96 18.84
C HIS A 258 -19.32 13.60 19.93
N THR A 259 -18.02 13.71 19.60
CA THR A 259 -16.90 13.37 20.50
C THR A 259 -16.17 14.58 21.08
N ALA A 260 -16.77 15.78 20.99
CA ALA A 260 -16.23 16.99 21.59
C ALA A 260 -16.00 16.80 23.11
N GLY A 261 -14.88 17.34 23.61
CA GLY A 261 -14.48 17.25 25.02
C GLY A 261 -13.78 15.95 25.41
N THR A 262 -13.61 14.99 24.48
CA THR A 262 -12.95 13.71 24.80
C THR A 262 -11.41 13.76 24.75
N GLY A 263 -10.84 14.85 24.23
CA GLY A 263 -9.40 15.12 24.18
C GLY A 263 -9.01 16.05 23.04
N THR A 264 -7.96 16.86 23.21
CA THR A 264 -7.54 17.87 22.21
C THR A 264 -6.61 17.34 21.12
N GLU A 265 -6.12 16.12 21.28
CA GLU A 265 -5.18 15.44 20.38
C GLU A 265 -5.76 14.11 19.92
N ASN A 266 -7.08 14.09 19.71
CA ASN A 266 -7.75 12.93 19.11
C ASN A 266 -7.33 12.77 17.65
N ARG A 267 -7.45 11.55 17.14
CA ARG A 267 -7.25 11.22 15.72
C ARG A 267 -8.36 10.35 15.20
N PHE A 268 -8.75 10.58 13.96
CA PHE A 268 -9.64 9.73 13.20
C PHE A 268 -8.83 8.73 12.37
N VAL A 269 -9.29 7.48 12.27
CA VAL A 269 -8.60 6.41 11.54
C VAL A 269 -9.59 5.58 10.72
N VAL A 270 -9.24 5.31 9.45
CA VAL A 270 -9.83 4.31 8.56
C VAL A 270 -9.06 3.00 8.72
N GLN A 271 -9.72 1.95 9.17
CA GLN A 271 -9.08 0.67 9.53
C GLN A 271 -9.23 -0.39 8.43
N ASP A 272 -8.31 -1.35 8.38
CA ASP A 272 -8.29 -2.46 7.41
C ASP A 272 -9.38 -3.52 7.67
N ASP A 273 -10.11 -3.41 8.78
CA ASP A 273 -11.26 -4.23 9.11
C ASP A 273 -12.59 -3.63 8.59
N GLY A 274 -12.54 -2.43 7.99
CA GLY A 274 -13.71 -1.71 7.50
C GLY A 274 -14.40 -0.86 8.55
N ASN A 275 -13.71 -0.54 9.66
CA ASN A 275 -14.19 0.33 10.71
C ASN A 275 -13.61 1.74 10.59
N LEU A 276 -14.40 2.73 10.99
CA LEU A 276 -13.97 4.10 11.19
C LEU A 276 -13.91 4.36 12.70
N VAL A 277 -12.80 4.89 13.21
CA VAL A 277 -12.62 5.07 14.65
C VAL A 277 -12.01 6.42 14.98
N VAL A 278 -12.55 7.09 15.99
CA VAL A 278 -11.87 8.21 16.65
C VAL A 278 -11.18 7.69 17.90
N TYR A 279 -9.86 7.84 17.94
CA TYR A 279 -9.01 7.50 19.07
C TYR A 279 -8.56 8.75 19.79
N THR A 280 -8.53 8.68 21.12
CA THR A 280 -7.77 9.64 21.93
C THR A 280 -6.27 9.48 21.73
N LYS A 281 -5.48 10.47 22.18
CA LYS A 281 -4.01 10.38 22.26
C LYS A 281 -3.53 9.12 22.98
N ALA A 282 -4.27 8.67 24.00
CA ALA A 282 -3.99 7.46 24.76
C ALA A 282 -4.47 6.16 24.08
N ASN A 283 -4.84 6.19 22.80
CA ASN A 283 -5.34 5.05 22.02
C ASN A 283 -6.66 4.42 22.51
N ARG A 284 -7.42 5.14 23.34
CA ARG A 284 -8.79 4.74 23.67
C ARG A 284 -9.74 5.16 22.55
N ALA A 285 -10.51 4.22 22.00
CA ALA A 285 -11.59 4.52 21.07
C ALA A 285 -12.71 5.27 21.79
N VAL A 286 -13.12 6.43 21.28
CA VAL A 286 -14.21 7.26 21.81
C VAL A 286 -15.42 7.30 20.89
N TRP A 287 -15.25 6.91 19.63
CA TRP A 287 -16.34 6.65 18.69
C TRP A 287 -15.89 5.61 17.68
N SER A 288 -16.84 4.81 17.19
CA SER A 288 -16.64 3.88 16.09
C SER A 288 -17.91 3.80 15.25
N SER A 289 -17.77 3.67 13.93
CA SER A 289 -18.91 3.46 13.02
C SER A 289 -19.60 2.12 13.26
N GLY A 290 -18.90 1.13 13.82
CA GLY A 290 -19.38 -0.24 13.98
C GLY A 290 -19.52 -1.01 12.65
N SER A 291 -19.05 -0.41 11.55
CA SER A 291 -18.98 -1.01 10.24
C SER A 291 -17.88 -2.05 10.15
N ARG A 292 -18.04 -2.98 9.21
CA ARG A 292 -17.08 -4.07 8.96
C ARG A 292 -17.09 -4.41 7.48
N ARG A 293 -16.08 -5.17 7.07
CA ARG A 293 -16.03 -5.85 5.77
C ARG A 293 -17.36 -6.51 5.40
N ALA A 294 -17.85 -6.34 4.18
CA ALA A 294 -19.07 -6.97 3.66
C ALA A 294 -18.80 -8.03 2.58
N ALA A 295 -17.58 -8.04 2.03
CA ALA A 295 -17.20 -8.86 0.89
C ALA A 295 -15.87 -9.61 1.10
N LEU A 296 -15.66 -10.69 0.35
CA LEU A 296 -14.34 -11.33 0.17
C LEU A 296 -14.06 -11.48 -1.33
N GLY A 297 -12.89 -11.06 -1.79
CA GLY A 297 -12.40 -11.36 -3.13
C GLY A 297 -11.59 -12.66 -3.18
N ALA A 298 -11.38 -13.18 -4.39
CA ALA A 298 -10.53 -14.33 -4.62
C ALA A 298 -9.11 -14.14 -4.05
N GLY A 299 -8.65 -15.11 -3.27
CA GLY A 299 -7.41 -15.10 -2.51
C GLY A 299 -7.55 -14.63 -1.06
N MET A 300 -8.70 -14.09 -0.66
CA MET A 300 -8.92 -13.62 0.72
C MET A 300 -9.34 -14.75 1.67
N THR A 301 -9.07 -14.54 2.95
CA THR A 301 -9.41 -15.46 4.04
C THR A 301 -10.19 -14.72 5.12
N LEU A 302 -11.27 -15.34 5.59
CA LEU A 302 -11.94 -14.98 6.83
C LEU A 302 -11.53 -15.99 7.90
N SER A 303 -10.66 -15.54 8.81
CA SER A 303 -10.14 -16.34 9.92
C SER A 303 -11.21 -16.71 10.93
N SER A 304 -10.93 -17.72 11.76
CA SER A 304 -11.80 -18.09 12.89
C SER A 304 -12.05 -16.90 13.82
N GLY A 305 -13.32 -16.70 14.18
CA GLY A 305 -13.83 -15.52 14.89
C GLY A 305 -14.07 -14.28 14.02
N GLY A 306 -13.69 -14.31 12.74
CA GLY A 306 -13.91 -13.24 11.78
C GLY A 306 -15.37 -13.17 11.31
N SER A 307 -15.81 -11.98 10.90
CA SER A 307 -17.16 -11.75 10.41
C SER A 307 -17.19 -10.82 9.20
N LEU A 308 -18.09 -11.06 8.26
CA LEU A 308 -18.60 -10.06 7.33
C LEU A 308 -19.91 -9.47 7.87
N ARG A 309 -20.22 -8.21 7.53
CA ARG A 309 -21.45 -7.54 7.93
C ARG A 309 -21.99 -6.67 6.79
N SER A 310 -23.29 -6.77 6.49
CA SER A 310 -23.93 -5.88 5.52
C SER A 310 -24.12 -4.47 6.09
N GLN A 311 -24.26 -3.49 5.19
CA GLN A 311 -24.73 -2.15 5.54
C GLN A 311 -26.23 -2.08 5.33
N GLU A 312 -26.99 -1.80 6.40
CA GLU A 312 -28.41 -1.48 6.29
C GLU A 312 -28.66 0.01 6.57
N PRO A 313 -29.39 0.72 5.69
CA PRO A 313 -29.99 2.00 6.05
C PRO A 313 -31.14 1.78 7.06
N GLY A 314 -31.13 2.54 8.16
CA GLY A 314 -32.29 2.64 9.06
C GLY A 314 -32.41 1.51 10.11
N PRO A 315 -33.62 1.13 10.54
CA PRO A 315 -33.84 0.23 11.69
C PRO A 315 -33.66 -1.26 11.37
N ASN A 316 -33.33 -1.62 10.12
CA ASN A 316 -33.22 -3.01 9.72
C ASN A 316 -31.99 -3.67 10.37
N PRO A 317 -32.11 -4.92 10.85
CA PRO A 317 -30.96 -5.62 11.40
C PRO A 317 -29.98 -5.98 10.29
N ALA A 318 -28.70 -5.68 10.51
CA ALA A 318 -27.64 -6.07 9.59
C ALA A 318 -27.55 -7.60 9.46
N ALA A 319 -27.29 -8.06 8.24
CA ALA A 319 -26.84 -9.41 8.02
C ALA A 319 -25.40 -9.57 8.50
N SER A 320 -25.06 -10.74 9.02
CA SER A 320 -23.66 -11.07 9.33
C SER A 320 -23.32 -12.49 8.94
N LEU A 321 -22.12 -12.69 8.38
CA LEU A 321 -21.55 -14.01 8.11
C LEU A 321 -20.37 -14.20 9.04
N VAL A 322 -20.45 -15.14 9.95
CA VAL A 322 -19.44 -15.34 11.00
C VAL A 322 -18.78 -16.69 10.82
N MET A 323 -17.45 -16.69 10.62
CA MET A 323 -16.65 -17.90 10.79
C MET A 323 -16.43 -18.08 12.28
N GLN A 324 -17.30 -18.83 12.95
CA GLN A 324 -17.31 -18.94 14.39
C GLN A 324 -16.07 -19.66 14.92
N ARG A 325 -15.79 -19.45 16.21
CA ARG A 325 -14.63 -20.07 16.86
C ARG A 325 -14.73 -21.60 16.94
N ASP A 326 -15.96 -22.11 16.98
CA ASP A 326 -16.27 -23.55 16.97
C ASP A 326 -15.99 -24.21 15.59
N GLY A 327 -15.72 -23.42 14.54
CA GLY A 327 -15.48 -23.90 13.19
C GLY A 327 -16.71 -23.92 12.29
N ASN A 328 -17.86 -23.40 12.73
CA ASN A 328 -19.06 -23.27 11.92
C ASN A 328 -19.09 -21.93 11.18
N LEU A 329 -19.39 -21.94 9.89
CA LEU A 329 -19.68 -20.71 9.16
C LEU A 329 -21.19 -20.48 9.23
N VAL A 330 -21.60 -19.38 9.85
CA VAL A 330 -23.03 -19.12 10.11
C VAL A 330 -23.42 -17.75 9.58
N MET A 331 -24.49 -17.72 8.80
CA MET A 331 -25.12 -16.50 8.32
C MET A 331 -26.31 -16.15 9.19
N TYR A 332 -26.37 -14.89 9.61
CA TYR A 332 -27.39 -14.32 10.46
C TYR A 332 -28.11 -13.16 9.80
N TYR A 333 -29.37 -12.98 10.17
CA TYR A 333 -30.10 -11.73 9.99
C TYR A 333 -30.51 -11.22 11.37
N GLY A 334 -29.83 -10.17 11.87
CA GLY A 334 -29.88 -9.82 13.29
C GLY A 334 -29.31 -10.94 14.15
N THR A 335 -30.12 -11.50 15.07
CA THR A 335 -29.73 -12.66 15.90
C THR A 335 -30.21 -14.00 15.34
N ALA A 336 -31.03 -13.98 14.28
CA ALA A 336 -31.61 -15.20 13.72
C ALA A 336 -30.63 -15.87 12.76
N VAL A 337 -30.37 -17.16 12.97
CA VAL A 337 -29.60 -17.99 12.02
C VAL A 337 -30.42 -18.19 10.77
N ARG A 338 -29.86 -17.82 9.61
CA ARG A 338 -30.47 -18.05 8.29
C ARG A 338 -29.89 -19.28 7.61
N TRP A 339 -28.59 -19.49 7.77
CA TRP A 339 -27.90 -20.63 7.19
C TRP A 339 -26.64 -20.97 8.00
N SER A 340 -26.22 -22.23 7.98
CA SER A 340 -24.92 -22.64 8.50
C SER A 340 -24.29 -23.74 7.64
N SER A 341 -22.96 -23.76 7.57
CA SER A 341 -22.22 -24.84 6.90
C SER A 341 -22.33 -26.20 7.60
N GLY A 342 -22.68 -26.22 8.90
CA GLY A 342 -22.72 -27.43 9.72
C GLY A 342 -21.32 -27.99 10.01
N THR A 343 -20.28 -27.18 9.84
CA THR A 343 -18.90 -27.56 10.14
C THR A 343 -18.57 -27.24 11.60
N HIS A 344 -17.78 -28.06 12.29
CA HIS A 344 -17.48 -27.86 13.72
C HIS A 344 -16.04 -28.24 14.08
N VAL A 345 -15.08 -27.76 13.29
CA VAL A 345 -13.64 -27.97 13.56
C VAL A 345 -13.01 -26.66 14.03
N LEU A 346 -12.63 -26.62 15.30
CA LEU A 346 -12.00 -25.45 15.94
C LEU A 346 -10.84 -24.89 15.11
N GLY A 347 -10.78 -23.57 15.00
CA GLY A 347 -9.73 -22.87 14.24
C GLY A 347 -9.88 -22.97 12.72
N SER A 348 -10.98 -23.52 12.21
CA SER A 348 -11.26 -23.48 10.77
C SER A 348 -11.37 -22.05 10.26
N ARG A 349 -11.06 -21.86 8.98
CA ARG A 349 -11.11 -20.57 8.28
C ARG A 349 -11.84 -20.72 6.95
N LEU A 350 -12.52 -19.67 6.53
CA LEU A 350 -13.14 -19.58 5.20
C LEU A 350 -12.14 -18.94 4.23
N VAL A 351 -11.96 -19.53 3.06
CA VAL A 351 -11.06 -19.04 2.01
C VAL A 351 -11.83 -18.98 0.71
N LEU A 352 -11.89 -17.80 0.08
CA LEU A 352 -12.27 -17.74 -1.33
C LEU A 352 -11.01 -17.94 -2.15
N GLN A 353 -10.89 -19.08 -2.80
CA GLN A 353 -9.70 -19.46 -3.54
C GLN A 353 -9.58 -18.70 -4.86
N ARG A 354 -8.37 -18.66 -5.43
CA ARG A 354 -8.11 -17.98 -6.72
C ARG A 354 -8.79 -18.63 -7.92
N ASP A 355 -9.22 -19.89 -7.80
CA ASP A 355 -10.01 -20.58 -8.81
C ASP A 355 -11.52 -20.27 -8.71
N GLY A 356 -11.93 -19.44 -7.74
CA GLY A 356 -13.31 -19.05 -7.51
C GLY A 356 -14.09 -19.99 -6.59
N ASN A 357 -13.45 -20.97 -5.96
CA ASN A 357 -14.10 -21.85 -5.01
C ASN A 357 -14.08 -21.25 -3.59
N LEU A 358 -15.22 -21.25 -2.89
CA LEU A 358 -15.30 -20.84 -1.50
C LEU A 358 -15.21 -22.08 -0.60
N VAL A 359 -14.17 -22.16 0.22
CA VAL A 359 -13.83 -23.38 0.97
C VAL A 359 -13.61 -23.07 2.43
N ILE A 360 -14.17 -23.90 3.32
CA ILE A 360 -13.81 -23.92 4.73
C ILE A 360 -12.67 -24.91 4.91
N TYR A 361 -11.51 -24.41 5.33
CA TYR A 361 -10.34 -25.20 5.65
C TYR A 361 -10.18 -25.37 7.16
N THR A 362 -9.96 -26.60 7.59
CA THR A 362 -9.49 -26.92 8.95
C THR A 362 -8.05 -26.43 9.17
N PRO A 363 -7.55 -26.38 10.43
CA PRO A 363 -6.15 -26.03 10.70
C PRO A 363 -5.12 -26.90 9.97
N GLY A 364 -5.46 -28.17 9.68
CA GLY A 364 -4.63 -29.09 8.90
C GLY A 364 -4.70 -28.88 7.38
N ASN A 365 -5.32 -27.79 6.90
CA ASN A 365 -5.57 -27.51 5.47
C ASN A 365 -6.42 -28.58 4.76
N VAL A 366 -7.22 -29.33 5.51
CA VAL A 366 -8.23 -30.24 4.95
C VAL A 366 -9.51 -29.44 4.71
N ALA A 367 -10.09 -29.55 3.50
CA ALA A 367 -11.36 -28.93 3.17
C ALA A 367 -12.51 -29.62 3.94
N ALA A 368 -13.20 -28.87 4.80
CA ALA A 368 -14.36 -29.35 5.55
C ALA A 368 -15.68 -29.11 4.81
N TRP A 369 -15.72 -28.07 3.96
CA TRP A 369 -16.87 -27.72 3.12
C TRP A 369 -16.40 -26.90 1.92
N SER A 370 -17.14 -26.96 0.82
CA SER A 370 -16.84 -26.23 -0.42
C SER A 370 -18.14 -25.83 -1.12
N SER A 371 -18.18 -24.63 -1.69
CA SER A 371 -19.30 -24.15 -2.52
C SER A 371 -19.43 -24.91 -3.84
N GLY A 372 -18.35 -25.55 -4.30
CA GLY A 372 -18.33 -26.30 -5.56
C GLY A 372 -18.20 -25.40 -6.79
N THR A 373 -17.74 -24.16 -6.60
CA THR A 373 -17.64 -23.14 -7.65
C THR A 373 -16.24 -23.04 -8.27
N ALA A 374 -15.40 -24.06 -8.07
CA ALA A 374 -14.08 -24.15 -8.68
C ALA A 374 -14.16 -24.00 -10.20
N GLY A 375 -13.28 -23.17 -10.76
CA GLY A 375 -13.27 -22.84 -12.19
C GLY A 375 -14.00 -21.54 -12.55
N SER A 376 -14.72 -20.92 -11.61
CA SER A 376 -15.28 -19.56 -11.77
C SER A 376 -14.17 -18.50 -11.93
N GLY A 377 -12.95 -18.86 -11.54
CA GLY A 377 -11.71 -18.13 -11.78
C GLY A 377 -11.45 -17.03 -10.76
N PRO A 378 -10.32 -16.30 -10.91
CA PRO A 378 -9.93 -15.24 -9.98
C PRO A 378 -10.82 -14.00 -10.11
N GLY A 379 -11.82 -14.08 -11.01
CA GLY A 379 -12.95 -13.18 -11.22
C GLY A 379 -13.98 -13.14 -10.08
N THR A 380 -13.86 -14.08 -9.14
CA THR A 380 -14.93 -14.39 -8.19
C THR A 380 -14.82 -13.56 -6.92
N TYR A 381 -15.95 -13.08 -6.42
CA TYR A 381 -16.07 -12.41 -5.13
C TYR A 381 -17.33 -12.87 -4.40
N LEU A 382 -17.26 -12.89 -3.08
CA LEU A 382 -18.34 -13.15 -2.14
C LEU A 382 -18.91 -11.82 -1.67
N LEU A 383 -20.22 -11.63 -1.75
CA LEU A 383 -20.94 -10.50 -1.14
C LEU A 383 -21.93 -11.03 -0.12
N LEU A 384 -21.97 -10.38 1.05
CA LEU A 384 -23.08 -10.48 1.98
C LEU A 384 -24.04 -9.32 1.72
N GLY A 385 -25.18 -9.64 1.11
CA GLY A 385 -26.25 -8.69 0.87
C GLY A 385 -27.08 -8.42 2.12
N GLY A 386 -27.90 -7.37 2.03
CA GLY A 386 -28.54 -6.78 3.19
C GLY A 386 -29.68 -7.57 3.82
N VAL A 387 -30.23 -8.54 3.08
CA VAL A 387 -31.33 -9.40 3.54
C VAL A 387 -30.83 -10.78 3.99
N ALA A 388 -29.55 -10.87 4.33
CA ALA A 388 -28.84 -12.12 4.59
C ALA A 388 -28.87 -13.07 3.40
N ASP A 389 -28.55 -12.54 2.24
CA ASP A 389 -28.25 -13.28 1.02
C ASP A 389 -26.73 -13.32 0.81
N LEU A 390 -26.18 -14.53 0.71
CA LEU A 390 -24.76 -14.74 0.46
C LEU A 390 -24.54 -15.14 -1.00
N GLN A 391 -23.85 -14.28 -1.74
CA GLN A 391 -23.67 -14.42 -3.17
C GLN A 391 -22.20 -14.59 -3.53
N LEU A 392 -21.87 -15.63 -4.30
CA LEU A 392 -20.64 -15.68 -5.08
C LEU A 392 -20.94 -15.22 -6.50
N SER A 393 -20.21 -14.21 -6.95
CA SER A 393 -20.39 -13.61 -8.26
C SER A 393 -19.06 -13.49 -9.00
N THR A 394 -19.07 -13.64 -10.33
CA THR A 394 -17.92 -13.45 -11.22
C THR A 394 -18.36 -12.70 -12.46
N GLY A 395 -17.66 -11.61 -12.81
CA GLY A 395 -18.01 -10.77 -13.97
C GLY A 395 -19.47 -10.26 -13.95
N GLY A 396 -20.02 -9.99 -12.77
CA GLY A 396 -21.40 -9.54 -12.58
C GLY A 396 -22.47 -10.63 -12.66
N ARG A 397 -22.09 -11.91 -12.82
CA ARG A 397 -23.00 -13.05 -12.79
C ARG A 397 -22.88 -13.81 -11.48
N VAL A 398 -24.02 -14.13 -10.87
CA VAL A 398 -24.09 -14.99 -9.68
C VAL A 398 -23.80 -16.44 -10.11
N VAL A 399 -22.82 -17.07 -9.46
CA VAL A 399 -22.43 -18.48 -9.69
C VAL A 399 -22.86 -19.39 -8.54
N TRP A 400 -23.16 -18.81 -7.37
CA TRP A 400 -23.71 -19.51 -6.23
C TRP A 400 -24.40 -18.52 -5.28
N LEU A 401 -25.51 -18.94 -4.67
CA LEU A 401 -26.36 -18.13 -3.80
C LEU A 401 -26.92 -19.01 -2.68
N VAL A 402 -26.96 -18.45 -1.47
CA VAL A 402 -27.71 -18.98 -0.33
C VAL A 402 -28.43 -17.81 0.36
N GLY A 403 -29.68 -18.00 0.79
CA GLY A 403 -30.50 -16.99 1.47
C GLY A 403 -31.55 -17.61 2.37
#